data_AF-A0A2H5Y0M4-F1
#
_entry.id   AF-A0A2H5Y0M4-F1
#
_cell.length_a   1.000
_cell.length_b   1.000
_cell.length_c   1.000
_cell.angle_alpha   90.00
_cell.angle_beta   90.00
_cell.angle_gamma   90.00
#
_symmetry.space_group_name_H-M   'P 1'
#
loop_
_entity.id
_entity.type
_entity.pdbx_description
1 polymer ?
#
loop_
_entity_poly.entity_id
_entity_poly.type
_entity_poly.pdbx_seq_one_letter_code
_entity_poly.pdbx_strand_id
1 'polypeptide(L)'
;MWRTALHRLLLGSLLLAFGGSLAALAQDAELRAILRKFKNYRYSTISIFRLEGQAFSEVQELLNPMPKAPDAVANLQSTNPALYQQIQDRVMLEGCAADIQEVLRKLRDEDGVPPGIVSRAETIEAVKYAVQVMQNNCNAFKNAFVVTTRYRPGEPFSIIALIKTRDRSRTIARDLRSVQDADILLFSELRRIAAPPTSPSATLYDYLANAIIQGAAENVTLEAQGIGDEETRFAPPTFGNSEPVAEDDLQTYLRISEGQPLNYYHPNELVVSFPNFVRYRHYATPAEAEEEVVEDTAALRIYNRTLPQLGVELRYGLEELNYPSVWSQRLTVSALWSSARLGAVLPVKGWSDLSSKLGAQPRLTTAGWGIYGTVDFPIKLIQDGGVFHASGSYVFGDAKASDHPIWNDRLGRLTDFLIRYHAQLLYSFGIAVDKNYFFRFKLGGTLYGAETWADHADTTEDRTVVHRFSREETQTIGGITGGVDFMATGISTPYGFSVQYLDGSLLGTVWLQIPVTRSLALRFDGRVFACVLRDPHLWEQETLFLPSVHLVLNF
;
A
#
# COMPACT_ATOMS: atom_id res chain seq x y z
N MET A 1 2.61 -85.14 -26.53
CA MET A 1 2.23 -83.84 -27.15
C MET A 1 1.84 -82.73 -26.15
N TRP A 2 1.61 -83.01 -24.86
CA TRP A 2 1.13 -81.99 -23.90
C TRP A 2 2.22 -81.18 -23.16
N ARG A 3 3.48 -81.64 -23.13
CA ARG A 3 4.57 -80.94 -22.40
C ARG A 3 5.10 -79.68 -23.10
N THR A 4 4.99 -79.58 -24.42
CA THR A 4 5.49 -78.43 -25.20
C THR A 4 4.51 -77.25 -25.25
N ALA A 5 3.22 -77.51 -25.06
CA ALA A 5 2.19 -76.46 -24.99
C ALA A 5 2.26 -75.68 -23.67
N LEU A 6 2.50 -76.36 -22.54
CA LEU A 6 2.57 -75.73 -21.22
C LEU A 6 3.79 -74.80 -21.07
N HIS A 7 4.93 -75.18 -21.64
CA HIS A 7 6.14 -74.34 -21.63
C HIS A 7 6.00 -73.08 -22.50
N ARG A 8 5.26 -73.14 -23.63
CA ARG A 8 5.01 -71.95 -24.47
C ARG A 8 4.02 -70.99 -23.84
N LEU A 9 3.06 -71.50 -23.07
CA LEU A 9 2.11 -70.68 -22.32
C LEU A 9 2.76 -69.98 -21.11
N LEU A 10 3.65 -70.69 -20.39
CA LEU A 10 4.41 -70.11 -19.27
C LEU A 10 5.47 -69.08 -19.74
N LEU A 11 6.15 -69.31 -20.87
CA LEU A 11 7.10 -68.34 -21.45
C LEU A 11 6.37 -67.11 -22.01
N GLY A 12 5.19 -67.29 -22.61
CA GLY A 12 4.34 -66.21 -23.11
C GLY A 12 3.78 -65.33 -22.00
N SER A 13 3.38 -65.91 -20.86
CA SER A 13 2.96 -65.15 -19.68
C SER A 13 4.12 -64.45 -18.97
N LEU A 14 5.33 -65.03 -18.98
CA LEU A 14 6.51 -64.36 -18.41
C LEU A 14 6.94 -63.15 -19.26
N LEU A 15 6.90 -63.27 -20.60
CA LEU A 15 7.26 -62.17 -21.50
C LEU A 15 6.22 -61.03 -21.52
N LEU A 16 4.94 -61.33 -21.31
CA LEU A 16 3.89 -60.31 -21.14
C LEU A 16 3.94 -59.62 -19.77
N ALA A 17 4.39 -60.31 -18.71
CA ALA A 17 4.59 -59.70 -17.39
C ALA A 17 5.81 -58.75 -17.35
N PHE A 18 6.84 -58.98 -18.16
CA PHE A 18 8.00 -58.09 -18.29
C PHE A 18 7.85 -56.98 -19.35
N GLY A 19 6.94 -57.14 -20.33
CA GLY A 19 6.69 -56.13 -21.36
C GLY A 19 5.92 -54.89 -20.86
N GLY A 20 5.01 -55.07 -19.91
CA GLY A 20 4.22 -53.97 -19.35
C GLY A 20 5.01 -53.00 -18.46
N SER A 21 6.04 -53.50 -17.76
CA SER A 21 6.91 -52.67 -16.91
C SER A 21 7.92 -51.85 -17.72
N LEU A 22 8.43 -52.39 -18.83
CA LEU A 22 9.34 -51.66 -19.72
C LEU A 22 8.65 -50.48 -20.43
N ALA A 23 7.38 -50.63 -20.83
CA ALA A 23 6.62 -49.54 -21.44
C ALA A 23 6.29 -48.41 -20.43
N ALA A 24 5.93 -48.77 -19.19
CA ALA A 24 5.69 -47.78 -18.13
C ALA A 24 6.97 -47.07 -17.69
N LEU A 25 8.10 -47.79 -17.58
CA LEU A 25 9.40 -47.19 -17.28
C LEU A 25 9.90 -46.27 -18.40
N ALA A 26 9.64 -46.61 -19.66
CA ALA A 26 9.96 -45.75 -20.80
C ALA A 26 9.12 -44.46 -20.78
N GLN A 27 7.83 -44.53 -20.44
CA GLN A 27 6.96 -43.36 -20.28
C GLN A 27 7.39 -42.46 -19.11
N ASP A 28 7.75 -43.05 -17.96
CA ASP A 28 8.24 -42.28 -16.80
C ASP A 28 9.57 -41.56 -17.12
N ALA A 29 10.47 -42.21 -17.86
CA ALA A 29 11.73 -41.60 -18.31
C ALA A 29 11.50 -40.43 -19.29
N GLU A 30 10.57 -40.59 -20.23
CA GLU A 30 10.19 -39.54 -21.18
C GLU A 30 9.54 -38.34 -20.46
N LEU A 31 8.61 -38.62 -19.53
CA LEU A 31 7.93 -37.58 -18.74
C LEU A 31 8.93 -36.80 -17.87
N ARG A 32 9.90 -37.47 -17.25
CA ARG A 32 11.01 -36.79 -16.55
C ARG A 32 11.85 -35.94 -17.48
N ALA A 33 12.18 -36.43 -18.67
CA ALA A 33 12.95 -35.66 -19.64
C ALA A 33 12.22 -34.37 -20.09
N ILE A 34 10.88 -34.41 -20.19
CA ILE A 34 10.04 -33.24 -20.42
C ILE A 34 10.09 -32.30 -19.21
N LEU A 35 9.80 -32.83 -18.01
CA LEU A 35 9.71 -32.04 -16.77
C LEU A 35 11.04 -31.43 -16.30
N ARG A 36 12.16 -32.00 -16.74
CA ARG A 36 13.52 -31.52 -16.47
C ARG A 36 13.79 -30.11 -17.01
N LYS A 37 13.15 -29.75 -18.13
CA LYS A 37 13.33 -28.44 -18.77
C LYS A 37 11.98 -27.73 -18.84
N PHE A 38 11.80 -26.73 -18.00
CA PHE A 38 10.55 -25.96 -17.95
C PHE A 38 10.07 -25.42 -19.30
N LYS A 39 11.00 -25.02 -20.18
CA LYS A 39 10.67 -24.58 -21.55
C LYS A 39 9.84 -25.60 -22.35
N ASN A 40 9.96 -26.90 -22.06
CA ASN A 40 9.29 -27.96 -22.79
C ASN A 40 7.79 -28.07 -22.46
N TYR A 41 7.37 -27.62 -21.28
CA TYR A 41 5.99 -27.77 -20.81
C TYR A 41 5.35 -26.48 -20.29
N ARG A 42 6.10 -25.36 -20.29
CA ARG A 42 5.64 -24.03 -19.86
C ARG A 42 4.27 -23.69 -20.43
N TYR A 43 4.09 -23.79 -21.75
CA TYR A 43 2.84 -23.40 -22.45
C TYR A 43 1.88 -24.56 -22.72
N SER A 44 2.06 -25.70 -22.05
CA SER A 44 1.18 -26.84 -22.20
C SER A 44 -0.12 -26.67 -21.39
N THR A 45 -1.12 -27.51 -21.65
CA THR A 45 -2.42 -27.51 -20.95
C THR A 45 -2.33 -28.16 -19.56
N ILE A 46 -1.53 -27.56 -18.69
CA ILE A 46 -1.25 -28.02 -17.33
C ILE A 46 -1.52 -26.90 -16.33
N SER A 47 -1.59 -27.25 -15.04
CA SER A 47 -1.60 -26.28 -13.95
C SER A 47 -0.51 -26.60 -12.95
N ILE A 48 0.19 -25.58 -12.47
CA ILE A 48 1.31 -25.66 -11.53
C ILE A 48 0.88 -24.99 -10.24
N PHE A 49 1.01 -25.71 -9.13
CA PHE A 49 0.68 -25.22 -7.81
C PHE A 49 1.93 -25.18 -6.93
N ARG A 50 2.14 -24.11 -6.16
CA ARG A 50 3.18 -24.02 -5.14
C ARG A 50 2.60 -24.49 -3.81
N LEU A 51 3.31 -25.39 -3.12
CA LEU A 51 2.95 -25.75 -1.75
C LEU A 51 3.39 -24.64 -0.80
N GLU A 52 2.52 -24.25 0.13
CA GLU A 52 2.80 -23.22 1.13
C GLU A 52 2.44 -23.68 2.55
N GLY A 53 2.92 -22.91 3.54
CA GLY A 53 2.58 -23.10 4.95
C GLY A 53 2.77 -24.53 5.45
N GLN A 54 1.73 -25.05 6.10
CA GLN A 54 1.74 -26.38 6.71
C GLN A 54 1.91 -27.50 5.67
N ALA A 55 1.33 -27.37 4.47
CA ALA A 55 1.44 -28.40 3.44
C ALA A 55 2.88 -28.54 2.93
N PHE A 56 3.59 -27.43 2.81
CA PHE A 56 5.02 -27.46 2.48
C PHE A 56 5.85 -28.12 3.60
N SER A 57 5.63 -27.72 4.87
CA SER A 57 6.41 -28.28 5.99
C SER A 57 6.22 -29.79 6.16
N GLU A 58 5.00 -30.29 5.99
CA GLU A 58 4.70 -31.72 6.11
C GLU A 58 5.34 -32.55 4.98
N VAL A 59 5.35 -32.01 3.75
CA VAL A 59 6.02 -32.65 2.61
C VAL A 59 7.55 -32.59 2.75
N GLN A 60 8.08 -31.48 3.29
CA GLN A 60 9.49 -31.32 3.58
C GLN A 60 9.97 -32.34 4.62
N GLU A 61 9.24 -32.52 5.71
CA GLU A 61 9.57 -33.50 6.74
C GLU A 61 9.49 -34.94 6.21
N LEU A 62 8.48 -35.25 5.40
CA LEU A 62 8.31 -36.58 4.81
C LEU A 62 9.44 -36.95 3.83
N LEU A 63 9.84 -36.01 2.96
CA LEU A 63 10.79 -36.27 1.88
C LEU A 63 12.25 -35.98 2.25
N ASN A 64 12.48 -35.24 3.33
CA ASN A 64 13.81 -34.91 3.86
C ASN A 64 13.78 -34.88 5.41
N PRO A 65 13.51 -36.03 6.06
CA PRO A 65 13.33 -36.10 7.51
C PRO A 65 14.62 -35.75 8.25
N MET A 66 14.50 -35.01 9.35
CA MET A 66 15.66 -34.70 10.18
C MET A 66 16.32 -35.98 10.72
N PRO A 67 17.66 -36.06 10.71
CA PRO A 67 18.39 -37.15 11.35
C PRO A 67 18.00 -37.26 12.83
N LYS A 68 17.81 -38.49 13.32
CA LYS A 68 17.56 -38.72 14.75
C LYS A 68 18.88 -38.71 15.50
N ALA A 69 18.96 -37.93 16.57
CA ALA A 69 20.13 -37.88 17.44
C ALA A 69 20.36 -39.25 18.10
N PRO A 70 21.55 -39.86 17.93
CA PRO A 70 21.93 -41.04 18.71
C PRO A 70 22.02 -40.72 20.22
N ASP A 71 21.78 -41.70 21.08
CA ASP A 71 21.88 -41.54 22.55
C ASP A 71 23.27 -41.03 22.99
N ALA A 72 24.31 -41.42 22.25
CA ALA A 72 25.68 -40.95 22.47
C ALA A 72 25.84 -39.43 22.35
N VAL A 73 25.02 -38.78 21.52
CA VAL A 73 25.02 -37.32 21.32
C VAL A 73 24.40 -36.61 22.52
N ALA A 74 23.27 -37.13 23.03
CA ALA A 74 22.65 -36.62 24.24
C ALA A 74 23.57 -36.75 25.47
N ASN A 75 24.28 -37.88 25.58
CA ASN A 75 25.28 -38.10 26.61
C ASN A 75 26.43 -37.09 26.52
N LEU A 76 26.95 -36.81 25.33
CA LEU A 76 28.01 -35.81 25.14
C LEU A 76 27.53 -34.40 25.48
N GLN A 77 26.31 -34.03 25.05
CA GLN A 77 25.72 -32.73 25.33
C GLN A 77 25.53 -32.48 26.83
N SER A 78 25.13 -33.51 27.59
CA SER A 78 24.99 -33.41 29.05
C SER A 78 26.34 -33.44 29.79
N THR A 79 27.30 -34.22 29.30
CA THR A 79 28.58 -34.45 29.99
C THR A 79 29.63 -33.38 29.68
N ASN A 80 29.65 -32.87 28.44
CA ASN A 80 30.58 -31.85 27.98
C ASN A 80 29.92 -30.94 26.91
N PRO A 81 29.06 -29.99 27.35
CA PRO A 81 28.33 -29.11 26.44
C PRO A 81 29.26 -28.20 25.62
N ALA A 82 30.42 -27.83 26.17
CA ALA A 82 31.40 -26.98 25.48
C ALA A 82 32.00 -27.68 24.25
N LEU A 83 32.35 -28.96 24.38
CA LEU A 83 32.84 -29.76 23.26
C LEU A 83 31.74 -30.01 22.22
N TYR A 84 30.51 -30.26 22.67
CA TYR A 84 29.38 -30.39 21.74
C TYR A 84 29.18 -29.10 20.93
N GLN A 85 29.25 -27.93 21.57
CA GLN A 85 29.15 -26.66 20.86
C GLN A 85 30.32 -26.45 19.89
N GLN A 86 31.56 -26.77 20.28
CA GLN A 86 32.72 -26.69 19.39
C GLN A 86 32.57 -27.58 18.14
N ILE A 87 31.98 -28.77 18.28
CA ILE A 87 31.67 -29.64 17.13
C ILE A 87 30.65 -28.97 16.21
N GLN A 88 29.58 -28.40 16.76
CA GLN A 88 28.55 -27.71 15.97
C GLN A 88 29.13 -26.51 15.22
N ASP A 89 29.92 -25.68 15.91
CA ASP A 89 30.57 -24.50 15.33
C ASP A 89 31.53 -24.90 14.21
N ARG A 90 32.33 -25.95 14.42
CA ARG A 90 33.25 -26.45 13.39
C ARG A 90 32.52 -26.98 12.16
N VAL A 91 31.45 -27.75 12.35
CA VAL A 91 30.64 -28.23 11.23
C VAL A 91 29.95 -27.08 10.50
N MET A 92 29.49 -26.04 11.22
CA MET A 92 28.96 -24.82 10.61
C MET A 92 30.00 -24.07 9.77
N LEU A 93 31.26 -24.02 10.20
CA LEU A 93 32.35 -23.40 9.44
C LEU A 93 32.67 -24.15 8.14
N GLU A 94 32.62 -25.49 8.15
CA GLU A 94 32.85 -26.30 6.94
C GLU A 94 31.64 -26.30 5.98
N GLY A 95 30.43 -26.03 6.50
CA GLY A 95 29.20 -25.93 5.71
C GLY A 95 28.82 -27.23 5.01
N CYS A 96 28.25 -27.13 3.80
CA CYS A 96 27.69 -28.27 3.07
C CYS A 96 28.73 -29.30 2.58
N ALA A 97 30.02 -28.96 2.60
CA ALA A 97 31.11 -29.85 2.22
C ALA A 97 31.78 -30.53 3.43
N ALA A 98 31.20 -30.39 4.63
CA ALA A 98 31.75 -30.97 5.84
C ALA A 98 31.95 -32.49 5.70
N ASP A 99 33.20 -32.91 5.86
CA ASP A 99 33.60 -34.31 5.94
C ASP A 99 33.97 -34.69 7.37
N ILE A 100 33.58 -35.89 7.77
CA ILE A 100 33.75 -36.38 9.15
C ILE A 100 35.23 -36.41 9.54
N GLN A 101 36.12 -36.87 8.66
CA GLN A 101 37.54 -36.99 8.98
C GLN A 101 38.21 -35.63 9.06
N GLU A 102 37.83 -34.71 8.19
CA GLU A 102 38.37 -33.36 8.18
C GLU A 102 37.93 -32.55 9.41
N VAL A 103 36.67 -32.67 9.82
CA VAL A 103 36.16 -32.06 11.06
C VAL A 103 36.90 -32.61 12.28
N LEU A 104 37.09 -33.93 12.37
CA LEU A 104 37.85 -34.56 13.47
C LEU A 104 39.33 -34.12 13.48
N ARG A 105 39.94 -33.97 12.31
CA ARG A 105 41.32 -33.47 12.18
C ARG A 105 41.43 -32.04 12.69
N LYS A 106 40.53 -31.15 12.28
CA LYS A 106 40.51 -29.73 12.69
C LYS A 106 40.21 -29.54 14.17
N LEU A 107 39.29 -30.34 14.74
CA LEU A 107 39.04 -30.34 16.19
C LEU A 107 40.31 -30.64 17.00
N ARG A 108 41.15 -31.56 16.50
CA ARG A 108 42.41 -31.92 17.14
C ARG A 108 43.49 -30.86 16.93
N ASP A 109 43.71 -30.45 15.69
CA ASP A 109 44.89 -29.68 15.28
C ASP A 109 44.71 -28.17 15.46
N GLU A 110 43.47 -27.66 15.35
CA GLU A 110 43.15 -26.22 15.40
C GLU A 110 42.40 -25.84 16.68
N ASP A 111 41.42 -26.64 17.10
CA ASP A 111 40.60 -26.35 18.29
C ASP A 111 41.22 -26.85 19.61
N GLY A 112 42.39 -27.49 19.53
CA GLY A 112 43.15 -27.95 20.69
C GLY A 112 42.48 -29.06 21.49
N VAL A 113 41.52 -29.79 20.91
CA VAL A 113 40.84 -30.89 21.60
C VAL A 113 41.81 -32.08 21.75
N PRO A 114 42.04 -32.58 22.99
CA PRO A 114 42.98 -33.67 23.22
C PRO A 114 42.67 -34.92 22.36
N PRO A 115 43.68 -35.60 21.78
CA PRO A 115 43.47 -36.74 20.89
C PRO A 115 42.62 -37.86 21.51
N GLY A 116 42.78 -38.10 22.82
CA GLY A 116 42.01 -39.12 23.55
C GLY A 116 40.53 -38.75 23.80
N ILE A 117 40.13 -37.52 23.52
CA ILE A 117 38.73 -37.06 23.54
C ILE A 117 38.15 -37.12 22.12
N VAL A 118 38.92 -36.72 21.11
CA VAL A 118 38.51 -36.79 19.69
C VAL A 118 38.27 -38.24 19.26
N SER A 119 39.05 -39.20 19.77
CA SER A 119 38.92 -40.62 19.46
C SER A 119 37.79 -41.34 20.22
N ARG A 120 37.04 -40.66 21.08
CA ARG A 120 35.92 -41.29 21.81
C ARG A 120 34.76 -41.53 20.85
N ALA A 121 34.08 -42.66 21.06
CA ALA A 121 32.90 -43.02 20.27
C ALA A 121 31.81 -41.93 20.31
N GLU A 122 31.59 -41.32 21.48
CA GLU A 122 30.61 -40.24 21.66
C GLU A 122 30.93 -39.00 20.80
N THR A 123 32.20 -38.59 20.75
CA THR A 123 32.66 -37.46 19.93
C THR A 123 32.51 -37.76 18.44
N ILE A 124 32.87 -38.97 18.01
CA ILE A 124 32.74 -39.39 16.61
C ILE A 124 31.26 -39.45 16.19
N GLU A 125 30.38 -39.98 17.02
CA GLU A 125 28.93 -40.02 16.75
C GLU A 125 28.31 -38.63 16.76
N ALA A 126 28.76 -37.73 17.64
CA ALA A 126 28.33 -36.33 17.63
C ALA A 126 28.77 -35.59 16.37
N VAL A 127 30.00 -35.80 15.89
CA VAL A 127 30.46 -35.24 14.60
C VAL A 127 29.66 -35.80 13.44
N LYS A 128 29.44 -37.13 13.39
CA LYS A 128 28.59 -37.76 12.36
C LYS A 128 27.20 -37.17 12.34
N TYR A 129 26.56 -37.04 13.50
CA TYR A 129 25.23 -36.45 13.63
C TYR A 129 25.21 -34.99 13.16
N ALA A 130 26.16 -34.17 13.61
CA ALA A 130 26.25 -32.76 13.21
C ALA A 130 26.45 -32.62 11.69
N VAL A 131 27.33 -33.42 11.10
CA VAL A 131 27.54 -33.46 9.64
C VAL A 131 26.27 -33.91 8.92
N GLN A 132 25.56 -34.93 9.42
CA GLN A 132 24.28 -35.38 8.84
C GLN A 132 23.21 -34.29 8.91
N VAL A 133 23.10 -33.56 10.03
CA VAL A 133 22.16 -32.43 10.17
C VAL A 133 22.52 -31.32 9.20
N MET A 134 23.81 -30.98 9.07
CA MET A 134 24.27 -29.97 8.11
C MET A 134 23.96 -30.37 6.67
N GLN A 135 24.29 -31.60 6.28
CA GLN A 135 23.97 -32.14 4.96
C GLN A 135 22.46 -32.17 4.72
N ASN A 136 21.65 -32.54 5.72
CA ASN A 136 20.19 -32.51 5.64
C ASN A 136 19.66 -31.09 5.38
N ASN A 137 20.21 -30.08 6.06
CA ASN A 137 19.85 -28.68 5.88
C ASN A 137 20.27 -28.13 4.51
N CYS A 138 21.40 -28.59 3.98
CA CYS A 138 21.87 -28.26 2.64
C CYS A 138 21.05 -28.95 1.53
N ASN A 139 20.59 -30.18 1.79
CA ASN A 139 19.78 -30.97 0.85
C ASN A 139 18.29 -30.61 0.89
N ALA A 140 17.84 -29.90 1.93
CA ALA A 140 16.48 -29.42 2.07
C ALA A 140 16.07 -28.57 0.87
N PHE A 141 15.01 -28.99 0.17
CA PHE A 141 14.42 -28.18 -0.88
C PHE A 141 13.74 -26.94 -0.28
N LYS A 142 13.67 -25.88 -1.08
CA LYS A 142 13.16 -24.57 -0.67
C LYS A 142 11.76 -24.32 -1.21
N ASN A 143 11.46 -24.83 -2.41
CA ASN A 143 10.14 -24.76 -3.02
C ASN A 143 9.72 -26.15 -3.51
N ALA A 144 8.41 -26.41 -3.48
CA ALA A 144 7.80 -27.62 -4.00
C ALA A 144 6.59 -27.27 -4.87
N PHE A 145 6.57 -27.79 -6.10
CA PHE A 145 5.58 -27.48 -7.11
C PHE A 145 4.82 -28.74 -7.56
N VAL A 146 3.49 -28.72 -7.45
CA VAL A 146 2.62 -29.80 -7.93
C VAL A 146 2.19 -29.48 -9.36
N VAL A 147 2.58 -30.32 -10.30
CA VAL A 147 2.19 -30.22 -11.72
C VAL A 147 1.00 -31.12 -11.96
N THR A 148 -0.07 -30.56 -12.53
CA THR A 148 -1.35 -31.21 -12.76
C THR A 148 -1.79 -31.05 -14.20
N THR A 149 -2.74 -31.87 -14.65
CA THR A 149 -3.55 -31.54 -15.84
C THR A 149 -4.31 -30.24 -15.59
N ARG A 150 -4.75 -29.56 -16.66
CA ARG A 150 -5.54 -28.32 -16.55
C ARG A 150 -6.56 -28.39 -15.42
N TYR A 151 -6.40 -27.51 -14.42
CA TYR A 151 -7.28 -27.43 -13.27
C TYR A 151 -8.36 -26.38 -13.49
N ARG A 152 -9.60 -26.74 -13.16
CA ARG A 152 -10.73 -25.81 -13.03
C ARG A 152 -11.51 -26.19 -11.77
N PRO A 153 -11.90 -25.23 -10.92
CA PRO A 153 -12.68 -25.52 -9.73
C PRO A 153 -13.95 -26.33 -10.07
N GLY A 154 -14.14 -27.48 -9.42
CA GLY A 154 -15.27 -28.39 -9.65
C GLY A 154 -15.11 -29.37 -10.81
N GLU A 155 -14.07 -29.26 -11.65
CA GLU A 155 -13.76 -30.25 -12.69
C GLU A 155 -12.71 -31.28 -12.17
N PRO A 156 -12.76 -32.54 -12.63
CA PRO A 156 -11.76 -33.54 -12.25
C PRO A 156 -10.38 -33.21 -12.84
N PHE A 157 -9.33 -33.41 -12.05
CA PHE A 157 -7.93 -33.23 -12.47
C PHE A 157 -7.06 -34.41 -11.98
N SER A 158 -5.86 -34.54 -12.55
CA SER A 158 -4.85 -35.51 -12.12
C SER A 158 -3.50 -34.86 -11.90
N ILE A 159 -2.78 -35.28 -10.86
CA ILE A 159 -1.40 -34.86 -10.61
C ILE A 159 -0.46 -35.66 -11.50
N ILE A 160 0.37 -34.95 -12.25
CA ILE A 160 1.39 -35.49 -13.15
C ILE A 160 2.68 -35.72 -12.35
N ALA A 161 3.11 -34.73 -11.57
CA ALA A 161 4.34 -34.80 -10.80
C ALA A 161 4.37 -33.80 -9.63
N LEU A 162 5.27 -34.06 -8.67
CA LEU A 162 5.75 -33.11 -7.67
C LEU A 162 7.21 -32.80 -8.00
N ILE A 163 7.52 -31.51 -8.14
CA ILE A 163 8.84 -30.99 -8.48
C ILE A 163 9.41 -30.26 -7.25
N LYS A 164 10.55 -30.71 -6.76
CA LYS A 164 11.29 -30.04 -5.68
C LYS A 164 12.35 -29.14 -6.29
N THR A 165 12.58 -27.98 -5.68
CA THR A 165 13.66 -27.08 -6.11
C THR A 165 14.43 -26.59 -4.89
N ARG A 166 15.75 -26.49 -5.03
CA ARG A 166 16.64 -25.96 -3.98
C ARG A 166 16.96 -24.47 -4.18
N ASP A 167 16.63 -23.94 -5.36
CA ASP A 167 16.83 -22.54 -5.69
C ASP A 167 15.82 -21.65 -4.93
N ARG A 168 16.27 -20.45 -4.56
CA ARG A 168 15.43 -19.38 -4.00
C ARG A 168 15.38 -18.23 -4.98
N SER A 169 14.85 -18.46 -6.18
CA SER A 169 14.65 -17.36 -7.11
C SER A 169 13.42 -16.53 -6.72
N ARG A 170 13.47 -15.23 -7.05
CA ARG A 170 12.27 -14.37 -7.07
C ARG A 170 11.27 -14.76 -8.16
N THR A 171 11.66 -15.57 -9.14
CA THR A 171 10.82 -15.93 -10.29
C THR A 171 10.69 -17.45 -10.41
N ILE A 172 9.45 -17.96 -10.42
CA ILE A 172 9.16 -19.40 -10.53
C ILE A 172 9.74 -20.02 -11.81
N ALA A 173 9.78 -19.26 -12.91
CA ALA A 173 10.37 -19.72 -14.17
C ALA A 173 11.86 -20.04 -14.05
N ARG A 174 12.57 -19.40 -13.10
CA ARG A 174 13.98 -19.68 -12.82
C ARG A 174 14.14 -20.90 -11.92
N ASP A 175 13.29 -21.06 -10.90
CA ASP A 175 13.28 -22.25 -10.04
C ASP A 175 13.01 -23.54 -10.84
N LEU A 176 12.12 -23.47 -11.84
CA LEU A 176 11.78 -24.61 -12.69
C LEU A 176 12.73 -24.78 -13.89
N ARG A 177 13.64 -23.82 -14.16
CA ARG A 177 14.44 -23.77 -15.40
C ARG A 177 15.26 -25.05 -15.63
N SER A 178 15.83 -25.59 -14.57
CA SER A 178 16.67 -26.79 -14.61
C SER A 178 16.51 -27.59 -13.31
N VAL A 179 15.62 -28.57 -13.33
CA VAL A 179 15.36 -29.48 -12.21
C VAL A 179 16.18 -30.75 -12.41
N GLN A 180 16.67 -31.38 -11.33
CA GLN A 180 17.35 -32.67 -11.40
C GLN A 180 16.33 -33.83 -11.41
N ASP A 181 16.67 -34.96 -12.02
CA ASP A 181 15.75 -36.10 -12.13
C ASP A 181 15.34 -36.66 -10.76
N ALA A 182 16.22 -36.59 -9.75
CA ALA A 182 15.95 -36.99 -8.37
C ALA A 182 14.96 -36.05 -7.63
N ASP A 183 14.71 -34.88 -8.20
CA ASP A 183 13.82 -33.87 -7.65
C ASP A 183 12.43 -33.87 -8.30
N ILE A 184 12.19 -34.79 -9.24
CA ILE A 184 10.91 -34.97 -9.93
C ILE A 184 10.27 -36.29 -9.48
N LEU A 185 9.22 -36.21 -8.66
CA LEU A 185 8.43 -37.35 -8.23
C LEU A 185 7.20 -37.48 -9.12
N LEU A 186 7.11 -38.54 -9.90
CA LEU A 186 6.00 -38.75 -10.82
C LEU A 186 4.77 -39.33 -10.12
N PHE A 187 3.62 -39.25 -10.79
CA PHE A 187 2.37 -39.88 -10.37
C PHE A 187 2.53 -41.31 -9.82
N SER A 188 3.31 -42.16 -10.51
CA SER A 188 3.54 -43.56 -10.14
C SER A 188 4.25 -43.71 -8.78
N GLU A 189 5.10 -42.75 -8.43
CA GLU A 189 5.85 -42.69 -7.17
C GLU A 189 5.01 -42.07 -6.06
N LEU A 190 4.29 -40.98 -6.35
CA LEU A 190 3.42 -40.30 -5.39
C LEU A 190 2.34 -41.22 -4.82
N ARG A 191 1.87 -42.21 -5.60
CA ARG A 191 0.93 -43.24 -5.14
C ARG A 191 1.54 -44.33 -4.27
N ARG A 192 2.87 -44.46 -4.24
CA ARG A 192 3.60 -45.45 -3.44
C ARG A 192 4.10 -44.88 -2.12
N ILE A 193 4.29 -43.56 -2.04
CA ILE A 193 4.71 -42.85 -0.84
C ILE A 193 3.49 -42.67 0.06
N ALA A 194 3.60 -43.05 1.34
CA ALA A 194 2.56 -42.81 2.34
C ALA A 194 2.37 -41.31 2.58
N ALA A 195 1.15 -40.88 2.91
CA ALA A 195 0.89 -39.48 3.27
C ALA A 195 1.60 -39.09 4.58
N PRO A 196 1.76 -37.77 4.85
CA PRO A 196 2.23 -37.30 6.15
C PRO A 196 1.37 -37.85 7.31
N PRO A 197 1.94 -38.19 8.48
CA PRO A 197 1.22 -38.83 9.59
C PRO A 197 0.05 -38.01 10.15
N THR A 198 0.08 -36.70 9.93
CA THR A 198 -0.95 -35.73 10.35
C THR A 198 -2.18 -35.71 9.43
N SER A 199 -2.10 -36.36 8.27
CA SER A 199 -3.15 -36.35 7.26
C SER A 199 -4.02 -37.62 7.30
N PRO A 200 -5.34 -37.51 7.05
CA PRO A 200 -6.22 -38.66 6.86
C PRO A 200 -6.04 -39.38 5.51
N SER A 201 -5.15 -38.88 4.63
CA SER A 201 -4.94 -39.43 3.29
C SER A 201 -4.08 -40.70 3.34
N ALA A 202 -4.32 -41.65 2.43
CA ALA A 202 -3.54 -42.90 2.38
C ALA A 202 -2.18 -42.71 1.70
N THR A 203 -2.13 -41.90 0.63
CA THR A 203 -0.93 -41.69 -0.18
C THR A 203 -0.57 -40.21 -0.28
N LEU A 204 0.70 -39.92 -0.61
CA LEU A 204 1.15 -38.56 -0.89
C LEU A 204 0.39 -37.96 -2.09
N TYR A 205 0.02 -38.77 -3.07
CA TYR A 205 -0.85 -38.34 -4.18
C TYR A 205 -2.20 -37.78 -3.67
N ASP A 206 -2.90 -38.53 -2.82
CA ASP A 206 -4.22 -38.12 -2.30
C ASP A 206 -4.10 -36.89 -1.41
N TYR A 207 -3.03 -36.81 -0.62
CA TYR A 207 -2.73 -35.66 0.21
C TYR A 207 -2.53 -34.38 -0.61
N LEU A 208 -1.71 -34.43 -1.65
CA LEU A 208 -1.47 -33.27 -2.54
C LEU A 208 -2.75 -32.88 -3.31
N ALA A 209 -3.56 -33.85 -3.72
CA ALA A 209 -4.83 -33.57 -4.39
C ALA A 209 -5.80 -32.85 -3.44
N ASN A 210 -5.90 -33.29 -2.19
CA ASN A 210 -6.68 -32.64 -1.16
C ASN A 210 -6.17 -31.23 -0.86
N ALA A 211 -4.84 -31.04 -0.80
CA ALA A 211 -4.24 -29.72 -0.58
C ALA A 211 -4.63 -28.71 -1.66
N ILE A 212 -4.66 -29.13 -2.93
CA ILE A 212 -5.12 -28.30 -4.05
C ILE A 212 -6.61 -27.98 -3.94
N ILE A 213 -7.45 -28.97 -3.61
CA ILE A 213 -8.91 -28.78 -3.49
C ILE A 213 -9.27 -27.85 -2.33
N GLN A 214 -8.54 -27.94 -1.22
CA GLN A 214 -8.76 -27.14 -0.01
C GLN A 214 -8.11 -25.75 -0.06
N GLY A 215 -7.38 -25.41 -1.13
CA GLY A 215 -6.71 -24.12 -1.29
C GLY A 215 -5.42 -23.98 -0.46
N ALA A 216 -4.86 -25.08 0.05
CA ALA A 216 -3.58 -25.11 0.76
C ALA A 216 -2.36 -25.12 -0.20
N ALA A 217 -2.60 -25.09 -1.50
CA ALA A 217 -1.58 -24.93 -2.53
C ALA A 217 -1.97 -23.76 -3.45
N GLU A 218 -1.04 -22.83 -3.68
CA GLU A 218 -1.27 -21.64 -4.49
C GLU A 218 -1.14 -21.98 -5.98
N ASN A 219 -2.09 -21.54 -6.81
CA ASN A 219 -1.99 -21.73 -8.25
C ASN A 219 -1.04 -20.71 -8.89
N VAL A 220 0.18 -21.17 -9.20
CA VAL A 220 1.26 -20.35 -9.78
C VAL A 220 1.43 -20.58 -11.28
N THR A 221 0.45 -21.19 -11.95
CA THR A 221 0.53 -21.54 -13.38
C THR A 221 0.85 -20.33 -14.26
N LEU A 222 0.18 -19.20 -13.99
CA LEU A 222 0.34 -17.97 -14.77
C LEU A 222 1.72 -17.35 -14.54
N GLU A 223 2.14 -17.23 -13.28
CA GLU A 223 3.45 -16.72 -12.91
C GLU A 223 4.58 -17.56 -13.52
N ALA A 224 4.48 -18.89 -13.42
CA ALA A 224 5.42 -19.82 -14.04
C ALA A 224 5.46 -19.63 -15.57
N GLN A 225 4.32 -19.40 -16.21
CA GLN A 225 4.24 -19.10 -17.64
C GLN A 225 4.83 -17.74 -18.04
N GLY A 226 5.34 -16.95 -17.08
CA GLY A 226 5.80 -15.58 -17.28
C GLY A 226 4.65 -14.66 -17.67
N ILE A 227 3.44 -14.98 -17.19
CA ILE A 227 2.22 -14.20 -17.34
C ILE A 227 1.96 -13.60 -15.95
N GLY A 228 2.27 -12.32 -15.75
CA GLY A 228 2.15 -11.67 -14.44
C GLY A 228 3.46 -11.48 -13.66
N ASP A 229 4.61 -11.71 -14.30
CA ASP A 229 5.90 -11.20 -13.78
C ASP A 229 5.79 -9.67 -13.59
N GLU A 230 6.48 -9.08 -12.62
CA GLU A 230 6.39 -7.61 -12.37
C GLU A 230 6.69 -6.79 -13.63
N GLU A 231 7.48 -7.37 -14.56
CA GLU A 231 7.85 -6.80 -15.84
C GLU A 231 6.88 -7.10 -17.01
N THR A 232 5.97 -8.09 -16.91
CA THR A 232 5.06 -8.45 -18.03
C THR A 232 3.63 -8.78 -17.56
N ARG A 233 2.79 -7.75 -17.51
CA ARG A 233 1.34 -7.80 -17.21
C ARG A 233 0.53 -8.10 -18.49
N PHE A 234 -0.34 -9.11 -18.48
CA PHE A 234 -1.09 -9.57 -19.69
C PHE A 234 -2.61 -9.81 -19.52
N ALA A 235 -3.23 -9.41 -18.41
CA ALA A 235 -4.56 -8.86 -18.61
C ALA A 235 -4.33 -7.50 -19.30
N PRO A 236 -5.03 -7.12 -20.40
CA PRO A 236 -5.24 -5.70 -20.58
C PRO A 236 -5.75 -5.23 -19.22
N PRO A 237 -5.20 -4.16 -18.62
CA PRO A 237 -5.91 -3.53 -17.53
C PRO A 237 -7.36 -3.47 -17.99
N THR A 238 -8.29 -4.04 -17.23
CA THR A 238 -9.67 -3.61 -17.36
C THR A 238 -9.63 -2.16 -16.97
N PHE A 239 -9.24 -1.31 -17.93
CA PHE A 239 -9.14 0.12 -17.77
C PHE A 239 -10.55 0.55 -17.45
N GLY A 240 -10.72 1.20 -16.30
CA GLY A 240 -12.06 1.48 -15.82
C GLY A 240 -12.58 0.50 -14.79
N ASN A 241 -11.76 -0.39 -14.20
CA ASN A 241 -12.23 -1.13 -13.03
C ASN A 241 -12.39 -0.14 -11.86
N SER A 242 -13.63 0.09 -11.46
CA SER A 242 -13.98 1.03 -10.41
C SER A 242 -14.15 0.28 -9.09
N GLU A 243 -13.27 0.53 -8.14
CA GLU A 243 -13.36 0.01 -6.78
C GLU A 243 -13.70 1.15 -5.81
N PRO A 244 -14.62 0.96 -4.86
CA PRO A 244 -14.88 1.96 -3.84
C PRO A 244 -13.64 2.14 -2.95
N VAL A 245 -13.32 3.38 -2.59
CA VAL A 245 -12.29 3.66 -1.59
C VAL A 245 -12.89 3.39 -0.21
N ALA A 246 -12.29 2.44 0.51
CA ALA A 246 -12.72 2.06 1.86
C ALA A 246 -12.83 3.28 2.77
N GLU A 247 -13.91 3.36 3.55
CA GLU A 247 -14.17 4.49 4.45
C GLU A 247 -13.15 4.64 5.58
N ASP A 248 -12.57 3.51 6.02
CA ASP A 248 -11.53 3.48 7.04
C ASP A 248 -10.20 4.06 6.51
N ASP A 249 -10.04 4.14 5.18
CA ASP A 249 -8.90 4.80 4.52
C ASP A 249 -9.12 6.31 4.37
N LEU A 250 -9.31 7.00 5.50
CA LEU A 250 -9.39 8.46 5.58
C LEU A 250 -8.22 9.16 4.89
N GLN A 251 -7.05 8.53 4.88
CA GLN A 251 -5.85 9.09 4.29
C GLN A 251 -6.01 9.26 2.78
N THR A 252 -6.55 8.26 2.07
CA THR A 252 -6.79 8.40 0.63
C THR A 252 -7.77 9.52 0.31
N TYR A 253 -8.85 9.70 1.08
CA TYR A 253 -9.78 10.83 0.93
C TYR A 253 -9.09 12.19 1.08
N LEU A 254 -8.23 12.33 2.11
CA LEU A 254 -7.44 13.55 2.33
C LEU A 254 -6.44 13.79 1.20
N ARG A 255 -5.76 12.74 0.71
CA ARG A 255 -4.82 12.86 -0.40
C ARG A 255 -5.49 13.35 -1.68
N ILE A 256 -6.70 12.86 -1.99
CA ILE A 256 -7.45 13.30 -3.16
C ILE A 256 -7.79 14.80 -3.04
N SER A 257 -8.40 15.21 -1.92
CA SER A 257 -8.83 16.60 -1.75
C SER A 257 -7.69 17.60 -1.64
N GLU A 258 -6.54 17.18 -1.11
CA GLU A 258 -5.37 18.03 -1.02
C GLU A 258 -4.47 17.96 -2.26
N GLY A 259 -4.71 17.02 -3.17
CA GLY A 259 -3.86 16.75 -4.33
C GLY A 259 -2.46 16.31 -3.92
N GLN A 260 -2.35 15.19 -3.19
CA GLN A 260 -1.09 14.56 -2.78
C GLN A 260 -0.82 13.26 -3.55
N PRO A 261 -0.41 13.35 -4.83
CA PRO A 261 -0.31 12.18 -5.70
C PRO A 261 0.97 11.36 -5.49
N LEU A 262 2.03 11.96 -4.96
CA LEU A 262 3.32 11.30 -4.78
C LEU A 262 3.34 10.44 -3.51
N ASN A 263 4.21 9.43 -3.51
CA ASN A 263 4.52 8.66 -2.31
C ASN A 263 5.67 9.34 -1.56
N TYR A 264 5.50 9.54 -0.26
CA TYR A 264 6.51 10.18 0.59
C TYR A 264 7.38 9.13 1.25
N TYR A 265 8.68 9.24 1.06
CA TYR A 265 9.68 8.29 1.58
C TYR A 265 10.32 8.76 2.87
N HIS A 266 9.98 9.97 3.29
CA HIS A 266 10.43 10.57 4.53
C HIS A 266 9.25 11.00 5.41
N PRO A 267 9.43 11.09 6.74
CA PRO A 267 8.35 11.38 7.66
C PRO A 267 7.89 12.84 7.65
N ASN A 268 8.69 13.79 7.16
CA ASN A 268 8.33 15.21 7.20
C ASN A 268 7.92 15.73 5.82
N GLU A 269 6.90 16.58 5.79
CA GLU A 269 6.45 17.31 4.62
C GLU A 269 6.44 18.81 4.93
N LEU A 270 7.01 19.61 4.03
CA LEU A 270 6.87 21.06 4.02
C LEU A 270 6.32 21.49 2.66
N VAL A 271 5.20 22.20 2.68
CA VAL A 271 4.59 22.83 1.51
C VAL A 271 4.64 24.34 1.69
N VAL A 272 5.26 25.02 0.74
CA VAL A 272 5.27 26.47 0.64
C VAL A 272 4.52 26.87 -0.61
N SER A 273 3.40 27.56 -0.43
CA SER A 273 2.46 27.91 -1.50
C SER A 273 2.35 29.40 -1.63
N PHE A 274 2.64 29.93 -2.80
CA PHE A 274 2.40 31.33 -3.11
C PHE A 274 1.10 31.46 -3.91
N PRO A 275 0.14 32.31 -3.49
CA PRO A 275 0.08 33.14 -2.27
C PRO A 275 -0.70 32.49 -1.10
N ASN A 276 -0.98 31.19 -1.16
CA ASN A 276 -2.08 30.58 -0.40
C ASN A 276 -1.72 30.17 1.03
N PHE A 277 -0.62 29.44 1.25
CA PHE A 277 -0.35 28.84 2.56
C PHE A 277 1.08 28.34 2.75
N VAL A 278 1.48 28.18 4.01
CA VAL A 278 2.65 27.40 4.44
C VAL A 278 2.17 26.29 5.34
N ARG A 279 2.59 25.04 5.07
CA ARG A 279 2.14 23.86 5.82
C ARG A 279 3.29 22.92 6.10
N TYR A 280 3.39 22.50 7.36
CA TYR A 280 4.30 21.45 7.82
C TYR A 280 3.50 20.27 8.37
N ARG A 281 3.94 19.05 8.07
CA ARG A 281 3.37 17.80 8.62
C ARG A 281 4.45 16.80 8.96
N HIS A 282 4.17 16.03 10.00
CA HIS A 282 4.96 14.88 10.41
C HIS A 282 4.06 13.63 10.40
N TYR A 283 4.52 12.59 9.74
CA TYR A 283 3.84 11.31 9.59
C TYR A 283 4.46 10.25 10.50
N ALA A 284 3.63 9.39 11.06
CA ALA A 284 4.07 8.23 11.84
C ALA A 284 4.85 7.25 10.96
N THR A 285 5.77 6.49 11.57
CA THR A 285 6.27 5.27 10.93
C THR A 285 5.10 4.29 10.73
N PRO A 286 4.88 3.75 9.52
CA PRO A 286 3.80 2.79 9.27
C PRO A 286 3.97 1.52 10.13
N ALA A 287 2.91 1.10 10.82
CA ALA A 287 2.93 -0.06 11.72
C ALA A 287 3.15 -1.41 11.00
N GLU A 288 2.80 -1.51 9.71
CA GLU A 288 3.05 -2.67 8.85
C GLU A 288 4.55 -2.98 8.64
N ALA A 289 5.46 -2.15 9.16
CA ALA A 289 6.90 -2.34 9.09
C ALA A 289 7.54 -2.90 10.39
N GLU A 290 6.74 -3.19 11.43
CA GLU A 290 7.24 -3.73 12.71
C GLU A 290 7.15 -5.26 12.81
N GLU A 291 6.31 -5.92 12.00
CA GLU A 291 6.24 -7.38 11.93
C GLU A 291 7.00 -7.87 10.68
N GLU A 292 8.14 -8.55 10.90
CA GLU A 292 9.06 -9.14 9.91
C GLU A 292 9.95 -8.17 9.10
N VAL A 293 10.95 -7.57 9.75
CA VAL A 293 12.15 -7.11 9.04
C VAL A 293 13.13 -8.27 8.87
N VAL A 294 13.03 -8.97 7.73
CA VAL A 294 14.21 -9.57 7.10
C VAL A 294 14.99 -8.41 6.46
N GLU A 295 16.17 -8.12 7.00
CA GLU A 295 17.13 -7.13 6.48
C GLU A 295 17.68 -7.54 5.10
N ASP A 296 16.88 -7.53 4.01
CA ASP A 296 17.49 -7.43 2.66
C ASP A 296 16.57 -7.01 1.51
N THR A 297 15.39 -6.46 1.79
CA THR A 297 14.64 -5.73 0.77
C THR A 297 14.12 -4.44 1.37
N ALA A 298 14.79 -3.34 1.01
CA ALA A 298 14.26 -1.99 1.23
C ALA A 298 12.97 -1.81 0.41
N ALA A 299 11.86 -2.39 0.88
CA ALA A 299 10.54 -1.90 0.55
C ALA A 299 10.51 -0.46 1.07
N LEU A 300 10.68 0.50 0.16
CA LEU A 300 10.73 1.92 0.48
C LEU A 300 9.45 2.28 1.25
N ARG A 301 9.59 2.57 2.55
CA ARG A 301 8.48 2.92 3.44
C ARG A 301 7.76 4.15 2.90
N ILE A 302 6.44 4.10 2.78
CA ILE A 302 5.62 5.22 2.29
C ILE A 302 4.87 5.83 3.47
N TYR A 303 5.29 7.01 3.90
CA TYR A 303 4.80 7.68 5.11
C TYR A 303 3.42 8.29 4.93
N ASN A 304 3.12 8.89 3.77
CA ASN A 304 1.81 9.49 3.50
C ASN A 304 0.71 8.47 3.15
N ARG A 305 0.88 7.20 3.55
CA ARG A 305 -0.21 6.21 3.64
C ARG A 305 -0.86 6.20 5.03
N THR A 306 -0.28 6.87 6.00
CA THR A 306 -0.88 7.08 7.33
C THR A 306 -1.31 8.54 7.48
N LEU A 307 -2.25 8.79 8.39
CA LEU A 307 -2.64 10.15 8.76
C LEU A 307 -1.46 10.88 9.43
N PRO A 308 -1.34 12.20 9.24
CA PRO A 308 -0.27 12.97 9.89
C PRO A 308 -0.47 12.92 11.41
N GLN A 309 0.61 12.64 12.15
CA GLN A 309 0.56 12.69 13.61
C GLN A 309 0.38 14.12 14.10
N LEU A 310 1.14 15.05 13.52
CA LEU A 310 1.09 16.46 13.90
C LEU A 310 1.46 17.34 12.71
N GLY A 311 1.04 18.60 12.75
CA GLY A 311 1.43 19.58 11.77
C GLY A 311 1.00 20.99 12.14
N VAL A 312 1.47 21.96 11.35
CA VAL A 312 1.05 23.37 11.45
C VAL A 312 0.76 23.90 10.05
N GLU A 313 -0.35 24.61 9.88
CA GLU A 313 -0.77 25.23 8.63
C GLU A 313 -1.14 26.68 8.85
N LEU A 314 -0.45 27.57 8.13
CA LEU A 314 -0.80 28.98 7.98
C LEU A 314 -1.46 29.14 6.60
N ARG A 315 -2.77 29.35 6.57
CA ARG A 315 -3.56 29.42 5.33
C ARG A 315 -4.24 30.78 5.18
N TYR A 316 -4.19 31.32 3.98
CA TYR A 316 -4.92 32.51 3.57
C TYR A 316 -6.05 32.10 2.63
N GLY A 317 -7.29 32.42 2.97
CA GLY A 317 -8.45 31.97 2.21
C GLY A 317 -9.64 31.51 3.05
N LEU A 318 -10.76 31.34 2.36
CA LEU A 318 -11.99 30.75 2.88
C LEU A 318 -12.63 29.89 1.78
N GLU A 319 -11.87 28.91 1.30
CA GLU A 319 -12.24 28.11 0.12
C GLU A 319 -13.43 27.18 0.42
N GLU A 320 -13.73 26.93 1.70
CA GLU A 320 -14.95 26.23 2.15
C GLU A 320 -16.21 26.94 1.64
N LEU A 321 -16.14 28.26 1.42
CA LEU A 321 -17.22 29.08 0.87
C LEU A 321 -17.03 29.42 -0.61
N ASN A 322 -16.21 28.67 -1.35
CA ASN A 322 -15.81 28.99 -2.72
C ASN A 322 -15.01 30.32 -2.86
N TYR A 323 -14.61 30.97 -1.75
CA TYR A 323 -13.90 32.25 -1.79
C TYR A 323 -12.38 32.04 -1.85
N PRO A 324 -11.72 32.37 -2.99
CA PRO A 324 -10.28 32.19 -3.14
C PRO A 324 -9.48 33.06 -2.17
N SER A 325 -8.25 32.62 -1.89
CA SER A 325 -7.29 33.20 -0.94
C SER A 325 -7.18 34.72 -1.03
N VAL A 326 -6.96 35.25 -2.23
CA VAL A 326 -6.70 36.67 -2.52
C VAL A 326 -7.86 37.62 -2.19
N TRP A 327 -9.06 37.08 -1.99
CA TRP A 327 -10.28 37.84 -1.79
C TRP A 327 -10.76 37.78 -0.33
N SER A 328 -10.53 36.67 0.39
CA SER A 328 -11.13 36.45 1.71
C SER A 328 -10.61 37.33 2.85
N GLN A 329 -9.45 37.98 2.66
CA GLN A 329 -8.67 38.68 3.71
C GLN A 329 -8.46 37.90 5.00
N ARG A 330 -8.60 36.57 4.93
CA ARG A 330 -8.63 35.74 6.12
C ARG A 330 -7.36 34.93 6.22
N LEU A 331 -6.56 35.21 7.25
CA LEU A 331 -5.39 34.42 7.60
C LEU A 331 -5.69 33.53 8.80
N THR A 332 -5.44 32.23 8.68
CA THR A 332 -5.72 31.23 9.71
C THR A 332 -4.45 30.47 10.04
N VAL A 333 -4.12 30.35 11.33
CA VAL A 333 -3.08 29.46 11.84
C VAL A 333 -3.77 28.27 12.48
N SER A 334 -3.44 27.06 12.04
CA SER A 334 -4.04 25.82 12.55
C SER A 334 -2.97 24.80 12.91
N ALA A 335 -3.22 24.08 14.00
CA ALA A 335 -2.54 22.84 14.32
C ALA A 335 -3.30 21.69 13.66
N LEU A 336 -2.56 20.77 13.04
CA LEU A 336 -3.09 19.55 12.46
C LEU A 336 -2.78 18.38 13.41
N TRP A 337 -3.78 17.54 13.63
CA TRP A 337 -3.65 16.33 14.43
C TRP A 337 -4.53 15.25 13.83
N SER A 338 -3.91 14.23 13.23
CA SER A 338 -4.62 13.19 12.48
C SER A 338 -5.52 13.79 11.40
N SER A 339 -6.82 13.49 11.40
CA SER A 339 -7.83 14.04 10.50
C SER A 339 -8.43 15.39 10.94
N ALA A 340 -7.99 15.95 12.07
CA ALA A 340 -8.51 17.20 12.61
C ALA A 340 -7.55 18.37 12.39
N ARG A 341 -8.10 19.56 12.16
CA ARG A 341 -7.38 20.83 12.18
C ARG A 341 -8.10 21.80 13.09
N LEU A 342 -7.38 22.41 14.03
CA LEU A 342 -7.94 23.39 14.96
C LEU A 342 -7.03 24.61 14.98
N GLY A 343 -7.61 25.80 14.90
CA GLY A 343 -6.83 27.01 14.67
C GLY A 343 -7.51 28.30 15.07
N ALA A 344 -6.73 29.36 14.94
CA ALA A 344 -7.15 30.73 15.17
C ALA A 344 -7.12 31.52 13.86
N VAL A 345 -8.15 32.34 13.67
CA VAL A 345 -8.21 33.35 12.61
C VAL A 345 -7.53 34.60 13.14
N LEU A 346 -6.58 35.14 12.38
CA LEU A 346 -5.76 36.25 12.80
C LEU A 346 -6.38 37.60 12.39
N PRO A 347 -6.29 38.64 13.23
CA PRO A 347 -6.89 39.97 13.00
C PRO A 347 -6.05 40.85 12.05
N VAL A 348 -5.55 40.27 10.96
CA VAL A 348 -4.57 40.91 10.05
C VAL A 348 -5.06 40.82 8.61
N LYS A 349 -4.75 41.86 7.81
CA LYS A 349 -5.07 41.89 6.37
C LYS A 349 -4.28 40.88 5.51
N GLY A 350 -3.45 40.05 6.17
CA GLY A 350 -2.64 39.01 5.55
C GLY A 350 -1.76 39.56 4.44
N TRP A 351 -1.91 39.01 3.24
CA TRP A 351 -1.17 39.42 2.04
C TRP A 351 -2.06 40.18 1.02
N SER A 352 -3.04 40.95 1.48
CA SER A 352 -3.95 41.74 0.61
C SER A 352 -3.23 42.72 -0.32
N ASP A 353 -2.11 43.30 0.11
CA ASP A 353 -1.28 44.18 -0.74
C ASP A 353 -0.62 43.44 -1.92
N LEU A 354 -0.44 42.12 -1.77
CA LEU A 354 0.11 41.26 -2.81
C LEU A 354 -1.00 40.85 -3.80
N SER A 355 -2.21 40.60 -3.31
CA SER A 355 -3.34 40.25 -4.19
C SER A 355 -3.74 41.41 -5.11
N SER A 356 -3.75 42.64 -4.60
CA SER A 356 -4.03 43.84 -5.41
C SER A 356 -3.02 44.01 -6.56
N LYS A 357 -1.74 43.71 -6.33
CA LYS A 357 -0.69 43.73 -7.36
C LYS A 357 -0.82 42.63 -8.42
N LEU A 358 -1.52 41.54 -8.11
CA LEU A 358 -1.81 40.44 -9.03
C LEU A 358 -3.13 40.64 -9.79
N GLY A 359 -3.76 41.81 -9.68
CA GLY A 359 -5.01 42.15 -10.37
C GLY A 359 -6.28 41.68 -9.65
N ALA A 360 -6.14 41.05 -8.48
CA ALA A 360 -7.29 40.69 -7.65
C ALA A 360 -7.68 41.87 -6.75
N GLN A 361 -8.90 42.38 -6.88
CA GLN A 361 -9.42 43.40 -5.98
C GLN A 361 -9.98 42.75 -4.71
N PRO A 362 -9.39 42.98 -3.53
CA PRO A 362 -9.98 42.55 -2.27
C PRO A 362 -11.34 43.22 -2.10
N ARG A 363 -12.31 42.50 -1.53
CA ARG A 363 -13.69 42.98 -1.34
C ARG A 363 -14.21 42.73 0.09
N LEU A 364 -13.55 41.84 0.82
CA LEU A 364 -13.84 41.53 2.21
C LEU A 364 -12.85 42.26 3.11
N THR A 365 -13.26 42.61 4.32
CA THR A 365 -12.40 43.21 5.34
C THR A 365 -12.03 42.22 6.44
N THR A 366 -11.20 42.67 7.37
CA THR A 366 -10.77 41.93 8.57
C THR A 366 -11.48 42.43 9.82
N ALA A 367 -11.44 41.62 10.87
CA ALA A 367 -11.97 41.98 12.18
C ALA A 367 -10.97 41.59 13.28
N GLY A 368 -11.46 41.20 14.45
CA GLY A 368 -10.66 40.66 15.54
C GLY A 368 -10.20 39.21 15.29
N TRP A 369 -9.79 38.56 16.36
CA TRP A 369 -9.38 37.15 16.33
C TRP A 369 -10.60 36.26 16.08
N GLY A 370 -10.39 35.05 15.60
CA GLY A 370 -11.45 34.06 15.44
C GLY A 370 -10.99 32.64 15.74
N ILE A 371 -11.93 31.71 15.71
CA ILE A 371 -11.70 30.28 15.81
C ILE A 371 -12.00 29.62 14.46
N TYR A 372 -11.27 28.55 14.17
CA TYR A 372 -11.43 27.73 12.99
C TYR A 372 -11.23 26.26 13.37
N GLY A 373 -12.05 25.38 12.81
CA GLY A 373 -11.93 23.95 13.01
C GLY A 373 -12.43 23.16 11.82
N THR A 374 -11.74 22.08 11.50
CA THR A 374 -12.17 21.07 10.53
C THR A 374 -11.89 19.68 11.05
N VAL A 375 -12.76 18.72 10.74
CA VAL A 375 -12.55 17.32 11.08
C VAL A 375 -13.13 16.43 9.98
N ASP A 376 -12.35 15.44 9.57
CA ASP A 376 -12.82 14.34 8.74
C ASP A 376 -13.01 13.09 9.61
N PHE A 377 -14.17 12.45 9.54
CA PHE A 377 -14.49 11.23 10.31
C PHE A 377 -15.34 10.25 9.49
N PRO A 378 -15.11 8.93 9.63
CA PRO A 378 -15.83 7.92 8.86
C PRO A 378 -17.15 7.57 9.56
N ILE A 379 -18.23 7.44 8.79
CA ILE A 379 -19.51 6.88 9.24
C ILE A 379 -20.08 6.01 8.13
N LYS A 380 -20.37 4.75 8.47
CA LYS A 380 -20.95 3.76 7.56
C LYS A 380 -22.44 4.06 7.33
N LEU A 381 -22.78 4.87 6.33
CA LEU A 381 -24.16 5.13 5.91
C LEU A 381 -24.61 4.24 4.74
N ILE A 382 -23.67 3.88 3.87
CA ILE A 382 -23.88 3.02 2.70
C ILE A 382 -22.98 1.78 2.89
N GLN A 383 -23.40 0.61 2.41
CA GLN A 383 -22.51 -0.54 2.32
C GLN A 383 -21.31 -0.14 1.44
N ASP A 384 -20.11 -0.17 2.02
CA ASP A 384 -18.83 0.17 1.38
C ASP A 384 -18.55 1.67 1.09
N GLY A 385 -18.91 2.61 1.98
CA GLY A 385 -18.22 3.91 1.93
C GLY A 385 -18.81 5.09 2.69
N GLY A 386 -17.91 6.01 3.07
CA GLY A 386 -18.23 7.42 3.30
C GLY A 386 -17.42 8.11 4.40
N VAL A 387 -16.94 9.31 4.12
CA VAL A 387 -16.28 10.20 5.08
C VAL A 387 -17.06 11.49 5.19
N PHE A 388 -17.39 11.88 6.42
CA PHE A 388 -17.92 13.19 6.74
C PHE A 388 -16.80 14.20 6.89
N HIS A 389 -16.94 15.33 6.22
CA HIS A 389 -16.12 16.51 6.39
C HIS A 389 -16.97 17.57 7.10
N ALA A 390 -16.56 17.96 8.30
CA ALA A 390 -17.16 19.08 9.02
C ALA A 390 -16.16 20.22 9.13
N SER A 391 -16.57 21.43 8.76
CA SER A 391 -15.75 22.64 8.87
C SER A 391 -16.56 23.79 9.45
N GLY A 392 -15.90 24.64 10.22
CA GLY A 392 -16.57 25.77 10.84
C GLY A 392 -15.61 26.81 11.35
N SER A 393 -16.10 28.04 11.41
CA SER A 393 -15.33 29.15 11.95
C SER A 393 -16.19 30.31 12.42
N TYR A 394 -15.63 31.12 13.32
CA TYR A 394 -16.27 32.32 13.83
C TYR A 394 -15.22 33.39 14.09
N VAL A 395 -15.45 34.62 13.65
CA VAL A 395 -14.57 35.77 13.87
C VAL A 395 -15.19 36.67 14.95
N PHE A 396 -14.42 37.08 15.94
CA PHE A 396 -14.84 37.97 17.03
C PHE A 396 -14.47 39.42 16.74
N GLY A 397 -15.14 40.35 17.42
CA GLY A 397 -14.88 41.78 17.34
C GLY A 397 -15.46 42.45 16.10
N ASP A 398 -15.41 43.77 16.11
CA ASP A 398 -15.96 44.62 15.05
C ASP A 398 -15.07 44.57 13.80
N ALA A 399 -15.66 44.78 12.64
CA ALA A 399 -14.90 44.90 11.40
C ALA A 399 -14.03 46.16 11.44
N LYS A 400 -12.88 46.11 10.76
CA LYS A 400 -12.03 47.28 10.55
C LYS A 400 -12.36 47.90 9.20
N ALA A 401 -12.39 49.23 9.13
CA ALA A 401 -12.56 49.93 7.86
C ALA A 401 -11.43 49.53 6.90
N SER A 402 -11.81 49.14 5.69
CA SER A 402 -10.86 48.80 4.64
C SER A 402 -10.46 50.04 3.83
N ASP A 403 -9.41 49.90 3.04
CA ASP A 403 -8.92 50.87 2.07
C ASP A 403 -9.59 50.73 0.69
N HIS A 404 -10.55 49.80 0.56
CA HIS A 404 -11.26 49.45 -0.67
C HIS A 404 -12.76 49.23 -0.43
N PRO A 405 -13.47 50.18 0.21
CA PRO A 405 -14.89 50.04 0.41
C PRO A 405 -15.63 50.12 -0.93
N ILE A 406 -16.77 49.45 -1.01
CA ILE A 406 -17.55 49.30 -2.24
C ILE A 406 -18.82 50.14 -2.10
N TRP A 407 -19.19 50.84 -3.17
CA TRP A 407 -20.45 51.57 -3.19
C TRP A 407 -21.63 50.60 -3.15
N ASN A 408 -22.51 50.77 -2.15
CA ASN A 408 -23.73 49.99 -2.00
C ASN A 408 -24.93 50.87 -2.35
N ASP A 409 -25.53 50.63 -3.52
CA ASP A 409 -26.68 51.40 -4.01
C ASP A 409 -27.90 51.34 -3.08
N ARG A 410 -28.08 50.22 -2.37
CA ARG A 410 -29.20 50.04 -1.43
C ARG A 410 -29.04 50.94 -0.19
N LEU A 411 -27.81 51.14 0.27
CA LEU A 411 -27.50 51.94 1.46
C LEU A 411 -27.06 53.38 1.12
N GLY A 412 -26.82 53.68 -0.15
CA GLY A 412 -26.39 54.97 -0.66
C GLY A 412 -25.04 55.44 -0.11
N ARG A 413 -24.13 54.49 0.17
CA ARG A 413 -22.83 54.77 0.82
C ARG A 413 -21.78 53.72 0.51
N LEU A 414 -20.53 54.04 0.85
CA LEU A 414 -19.40 53.11 0.80
C LEU A 414 -19.49 52.12 1.98
N THR A 415 -19.35 50.83 1.68
CA THR A 415 -19.48 49.74 2.64
C THR A 415 -18.37 48.71 2.51
N ASP A 416 -18.01 48.12 3.65
CA ASP A 416 -17.13 46.95 3.75
C ASP A 416 -17.93 45.71 4.14
N PHE A 417 -17.39 44.54 3.81
CA PHE A 417 -18.06 43.27 4.06
C PHE A 417 -17.18 42.32 4.87
N LEU A 418 -17.76 41.64 5.85
CA LEU A 418 -17.08 40.68 6.71
C LEU A 418 -17.83 39.35 6.73
N ILE A 419 -17.14 38.24 6.47
CA ILE A 419 -17.70 36.92 6.75
C ILE A 419 -17.50 36.61 8.24
N ARG A 420 -18.58 36.71 9.02
CA ARG A 420 -18.60 36.52 10.48
C ARG A 420 -18.38 35.07 10.87
N TYR A 421 -19.11 34.16 10.23
CA TYR A 421 -19.08 32.74 10.54
C TYR A 421 -19.34 31.90 9.31
N HIS A 422 -18.89 30.64 9.34
CA HIS A 422 -19.39 29.60 8.46
C HIS A 422 -19.50 28.27 9.21
N ALA A 423 -20.39 27.41 8.73
CA ALA A 423 -20.42 26.00 9.08
C ALA A 423 -20.76 25.20 7.83
N GLN A 424 -20.06 24.09 7.64
CA GLN A 424 -20.24 23.20 6.50
C GLN A 424 -20.15 21.75 6.98
N LEU A 425 -21.04 20.92 6.42
CA LEU A 425 -21.07 19.50 6.65
C LEU A 425 -21.27 18.81 5.31
N LEU A 426 -20.28 18.04 4.87
CA LEU A 426 -20.29 17.32 3.60
C LEU A 426 -20.12 15.82 3.87
N TYR A 427 -20.98 15.01 3.29
CA TYR A 427 -20.74 13.58 3.14
C TYR A 427 -19.97 13.34 1.84
N SER A 428 -19.01 12.43 1.85
CA SER A 428 -18.22 12.14 0.66
C SER A 428 -17.90 10.66 0.50
N PHE A 429 -17.88 10.17 -0.74
CA PHE A 429 -17.47 8.81 -1.08
C PHE A 429 -16.46 8.83 -2.22
N GLY A 430 -15.56 7.85 -2.23
CA GLY A 430 -14.43 7.77 -3.14
C GLY A 430 -14.53 6.57 -4.08
N ILE A 431 -14.10 6.75 -5.32
CA ILE A 431 -13.98 5.69 -6.32
C ILE A 431 -12.56 5.71 -6.86
N ALA A 432 -11.85 4.60 -6.74
CA ALA A 432 -10.59 4.37 -7.42
C ALA A 432 -10.88 3.68 -8.75
N VAL A 433 -10.42 4.28 -9.85
CA VAL A 433 -10.42 3.67 -11.18
C VAL A 433 -9.01 3.17 -11.45
N ASP A 434 -8.90 1.85 -11.61
CA ASP A 434 -7.64 1.13 -11.66
C ASP A 434 -6.79 1.41 -10.39
N LYS A 435 -5.48 1.61 -10.52
CA LYS A 435 -4.57 1.93 -9.39
C LYS A 435 -4.18 3.41 -9.30
N ASN A 436 -4.57 4.19 -10.31
CA ASN A 436 -3.94 5.48 -10.60
C ASN A 436 -4.93 6.64 -10.67
N TYR A 437 -6.23 6.41 -10.73
CA TYR A 437 -7.21 7.48 -10.89
C TYR A 437 -8.17 7.44 -9.72
N PHE A 438 -8.36 8.57 -9.05
CA PHE A 438 -9.21 8.66 -7.88
C PHE A 438 -10.22 9.76 -8.06
N PHE A 439 -11.48 9.46 -7.75
CA PHE A 439 -12.58 10.41 -7.68
C PHE A 439 -13.08 10.48 -6.25
N ARG A 440 -13.38 11.68 -5.75
CA ARG A 440 -14.12 11.90 -4.50
C ARG A 440 -15.32 12.77 -4.80
N PHE A 441 -16.51 12.26 -4.53
CA PHE A 441 -17.76 13.01 -4.63
C PHE A 441 -18.14 13.52 -3.25
N LYS A 442 -18.56 14.78 -3.17
CA LYS A 442 -18.95 15.47 -1.94
C LYS A 442 -20.35 16.04 -2.10
N LEU A 443 -21.19 15.88 -1.09
CA LEU A 443 -22.53 16.46 -1.04
C LEU A 443 -22.89 16.81 0.39
N GLY A 444 -23.47 17.98 0.60
CA GLY A 444 -23.99 18.36 1.90
C GLY A 444 -24.51 19.78 1.93
N GLY A 445 -24.33 20.43 3.07
CA GLY A 445 -24.85 21.77 3.31
C GLY A 445 -23.77 22.72 3.80
N THR A 446 -23.92 23.99 3.48
CA THR A 446 -23.08 25.06 3.99
C THR A 446 -23.93 26.26 4.35
N LEU A 447 -23.56 26.94 5.43
CA LEU A 447 -24.18 28.16 5.90
C LEU A 447 -23.08 29.15 6.31
N TYR A 448 -23.28 30.43 6.04
CA TYR A 448 -22.38 31.49 6.45
C TYR A 448 -23.11 32.80 6.71
N GLY A 449 -22.54 33.62 7.59
CA GLY A 449 -23.03 34.97 7.88
C GLY A 449 -22.12 36.02 7.29
N ALA A 450 -22.66 36.88 6.42
CA ALA A 450 -22.01 38.07 5.91
C ALA A 450 -22.55 39.32 6.62
N GLU A 451 -21.67 40.17 7.10
CA GLU A 451 -22.01 41.46 7.71
C GLU A 451 -21.57 42.61 6.79
N THR A 452 -22.41 43.63 6.67
CA THR A 452 -22.12 44.88 5.98
C THR A 452 -21.81 45.96 7.00
N TRP A 453 -20.72 46.68 6.79
CA TRP A 453 -20.23 47.74 7.68
C TRP A 453 -20.07 49.04 6.91
N ALA A 454 -20.39 50.17 7.53
CA ALA A 454 -20.27 51.49 6.92
C ALA A 454 -19.81 52.52 7.94
N ASP A 455 -19.22 53.60 7.46
CA ASP A 455 -18.90 54.76 8.28
C ASP A 455 -20.11 55.70 8.40
N HIS A 456 -20.40 56.14 9.62
CA HIS A 456 -21.42 57.16 9.91
C HIS A 456 -20.77 58.40 10.49
N ALA A 457 -21.16 59.55 9.96
CA ALA A 457 -20.84 60.83 10.57
C ALA A 457 -21.94 61.17 11.59
N ASP A 458 -21.70 60.86 12.86
CA ASP A 458 -22.59 61.28 13.95
C ASP A 458 -22.16 62.68 14.43
N THR A 459 -23.13 63.60 14.54
CA THR A 459 -22.85 64.92 15.13
C THR A 459 -23.15 64.85 16.62
N THR A 460 -22.11 64.96 17.44
CA THR A 460 -22.24 64.95 18.91
C THR A 460 -22.93 66.23 19.39
N GLU A 461 -23.45 66.26 20.63
CA GLU A 461 -24.07 67.46 21.24
C GLU A 461 -23.18 68.71 21.15
N ASP A 462 -21.85 68.53 21.13
CA ASP A 462 -20.84 69.59 20.98
C ASP A 462 -20.60 70.05 19.51
N ARG A 463 -21.43 69.61 18.55
CA ARG A 463 -21.27 69.87 17.09
C ARG A 463 -19.98 69.34 16.48
N THR A 464 -19.33 68.39 17.13
CA THR A 464 -18.18 67.65 16.58
C THR A 464 -18.70 66.47 15.77
N VAL A 465 -18.25 66.38 14.52
CA VAL A 465 -18.52 65.23 13.64
C VAL A 465 -17.59 64.10 14.06
N VAL A 466 -18.16 63.01 14.56
CA VAL A 466 -17.46 61.79 14.92
C VAL A 466 -17.80 60.73 13.89
N HIS A 467 -16.77 60.20 13.23
CA HIS A 467 -16.90 59.09 12.30
C HIS A 467 -16.94 57.78 13.09
N ARG A 468 -18.05 57.04 12.97
CA ARG A 468 -18.26 55.75 13.62
C ARG A 468 -18.47 54.68 12.57
N PHE A 469 -17.53 53.74 12.52
CA PHE A 469 -17.65 52.55 11.71
C PHE A 469 -18.53 51.51 12.43
N SER A 470 -19.71 51.23 11.89
CA SER A 470 -20.68 50.32 12.52
C SER A 470 -21.29 49.34 11.53
N ARG A 471 -21.86 48.26 12.07
CA ARG A 471 -22.57 47.24 11.31
C ARG A 471 -23.96 47.73 10.91
N GLU A 472 -24.23 47.67 9.61
CA GLU A 472 -25.51 48.06 9.01
C GLU A 472 -26.47 46.89 8.88
N GLU A 473 -25.97 45.78 8.31
CA GLU A 473 -26.79 44.64 7.93
C GLU A 473 -26.04 43.33 8.21
N THR A 474 -26.80 42.29 8.58
CA THR A 474 -26.30 40.91 8.65
C THR A 474 -27.17 40.03 7.79
N GLN A 475 -26.54 39.32 6.86
CA GLN A 475 -27.20 38.36 5.99
C GLN A 475 -26.66 36.95 6.27
N THR A 476 -27.56 36.01 6.52
CA THR A 476 -27.22 34.58 6.62
C THR A 476 -27.57 33.91 5.30
N ILE A 477 -26.59 33.29 4.66
CA ILE A 477 -26.73 32.58 3.40
C ILE A 477 -26.46 31.11 3.67
N GLY A 478 -27.31 30.24 3.16
CA GLY A 478 -27.15 28.81 3.31
C GLY A 478 -27.73 28.06 2.13
N GLY A 479 -27.15 26.91 1.81
CA GLY A 479 -27.54 26.14 0.65
C GLY A 479 -26.92 24.77 0.58
N ILE A 480 -27.27 24.07 -0.49
CA ILE A 480 -26.67 22.79 -0.85
C ILE A 480 -25.28 23.04 -1.43
N THR A 481 -24.33 22.26 -0.94
CA THR A 481 -22.94 22.29 -1.40
C THR A 481 -22.61 20.93 -1.99
N GLY A 482 -22.04 20.94 -3.19
CA GLY A 482 -21.61 19.73 -3.87
C GLY A 482 -20.20 19.90 -4.40
N GLY A 483 -19.46 18.82 -4.54
CA GLY A 483 -18.15 18.89 -5.16
C GLY A 483 -17.66 17.56 -5.71
N VAL A 484 -16.75 17.65 -6.65
CA VAL A 484 -16.03 16.52 -7.22
C VAL A 484 -14.56 16.84 -7.21
N ASP A 485 -13.77 15.99 -6.58
CA ASP A 485 -12.31 16.02 -6.70
C ASP A 485 -11.85 14.83 -7.54
N PHE A 486 -10.81 15.06 -8.33
CA PHE A 486 -10.15 14.06 -9.14
C PHE A 486 -8.63 14.18 -8.98
N MET A 487 -7.96 13.03 -8.88
CA MET A 487 -6.51 12.94 -8.78
C MET A 487 -5.99 11.76 -9.61
N ALA A 488 -5.04 12.04 -10.49
CA ALA A 488 -4.27 11.05 -11.22
C ALA A 488 -2.88 10.86 -10.60
N THR A 489 -2.50 9.62 -10.32
CA THR A 489 -1.23 9.18 -9.75
C THR A 489 -0.54 8.17 -10.67
N GLY A 490 0.69 7.75 -10.35
CA GLY A 490 1.40 6.71 -11.12
C GLY A 490 1.83 7.10 -12.54
N ILE A 491 1.66 8.37 -12.91
CA ILE A 491 2.14 8.98 -14.17
C ILE A 491 3.32 9.90 -13.89
N SER A 492 4.14 10.19 -14.91
CA SER A 492 5.36 11.02 -14.77
C SER A 492 5.08 12.42 -14.21
N THR A 493 3.90 12.97 -14.51
CA THR A 493 3.46 14.28 -14.06
C THR A 493 2.01 14.17 -13.58
N PRO A 494 1.81 13.88 -12.28
CA PRO A 494 0.48 13.81 -11.69
C PRO A 494 -0.31 15.10 -11.89
N TYR A 495 -1.61 14.96 -12.06
CA TYR A 495 -2.53 16.08 -12.23
C TYR A 495 -3.86 15.77 -11.55
N GLY A 496 -4.66 16.80 -11.36
CA GLY A 496 -6.01 16.64 -10.85
C GLY A 496 -6.83 17.89 -11.03
N PHE A 497 -8.09 17.77 -10.66
CA PHE A 497 -9.00 18.92 -10.62
C PHE A 497 -9.97 18.77 -9.46
N SER A 498 -10.53 19.88 -9.03
CA SER A 498 -11.70 19.90 -8.16
C SER A 498 -12.71 20.92 -8.66
N VAL A 499 -13.99 20.62 -8.48
CA VAL A 499 -15.08 21.56 -8.75
C VAL A 499 -16.00 21.55 -7.55
N GLN A 500 -16.29 22.72 -6.99
CA GLN A 500 -17.19 22.89 -5.86
C GLN A 500 -18.30 23.88 -6.19
N TYR A 501 -19.53 23.49 -5.93
CA TYR A 501 -20.73 24.30 -6.05
C TYR A 501 -21.22 24.75 -4.68
N LEU A 502 -21.51 26.05 -4.56
CA LEU A 502 -22.14 26.64 -3.39
C LEU A 502 -22.87 27.92 -3.80
N ASP A 503 -24.11 28.10 -3.33
CA ASP A 503 -24.85 29.37 -3.47
C ASP A 503 -24.84 29.92 -4.91
N GLY A 504 -25.09 29.07 -5.91
CA GLY A 504 -25.10 29.50 -7.32
C GLY A 504 -23.73 29.86 -7.93
N SER A 505 -22.64 29.70 -7.17
CA SER A 505 -21.25 29.88 -7.62
C SER A 505 -20.55 28.53 -7.84
N LEU A 506 -19.55 28.53 -8.72
CA LEU A 506 -18.62 27.43 -8.93
C LEU A 506 -17.19 27.87 -8.63
N LEU A 507 -16.47 27.05 -7.85
CA LEU A 507 -15.02 27.12 -7.71
C LEU A 507 -14.41 25.89 -8.34
N GLY A 508 -13.73 26.07 -9.47
CA GLY A 508 -12.90 25.07 -10.12
C GLY A 508 -11.42 25.25 -9.72
N THR A 509 -10.73 24.15 -9.47
CA THR A 509 -9.26 24.12 -9.33
C THR A 509 -8.72 23.07 -10.29
N VAL A 510 -7.68 23.39 -11.05
CA VAL A 510 -6.91 22.44 -11.85
C VAL A 510 -5.48 22.52 -11.38
N TRP A 511 -4.81 21.37 -11.23
CA TRP A 511 -3.43 21.34 -10.77
C TRP A 511 -2.60 20.30 -11.51
N LEU A 512 -1.30 20.58 -11.62
CA LEU A 512 -0.27 19.73 -12.21
C LEU A 512 0.95 19.73 -11.30
N GLN A 513 1.48 18.56 -10.98
CA GLN A 513 2.64 18.40 -10.11
C GLN A 513 3.82 17.76 -10.86
N ILE A 514 4.93 18.47 -10.92
CA ILE A 514 6.19 18.05 -11.54
C ILE A 514 7.13 17.55 -10.44
N PRO A 515 7.36 16.23 -10.33
CA PRO A 515 8.37 15.70 -9.42
C PRO A 515 9.77 16.04 -9.95
N VAL A 516 10.52 16.84 -9.20
CA VAL A 516 11.92 17.21 -9.53
C VAL A 516 12.86 16.13 -9.01
N THR A 517 12.61 15.65 -7.79
CA THR A 517 13.29 14.50 -7.17
C THR A 517 12.26 13.65 -6.41
N ARG A 518 12.69 12.58 -5.76
CA ARG A 518 11.82 11.79 -4.86
C ARG A 518 11.33 12.59 -3.64
N SER A 519 12.01 13.67 -3.31
CA SER A 519 11.83 14.49 -2.11
C SER A 519 11.37 15.92 -2.43
N LEU A 520 11.30 16.29 -3.70
CA LEU A 520 11.02 17.65 -4.14
C LEU A 520 10.08 17.64 -5.33
N ALA A 521 8.97 18.36 -5.23
CA ALA A 521 8.06 18.59 -6.34
C ALA A 521 7.65 20.05 -6.45
N LEU A 522 7.44 20.50 -7.68
CA LEU A 522 6.84 21.78 -8.00
C LEU A 522 5.42 21.53 -8.48
N ARG A 523 4.43 22.17 -7.86
CA ARG A 523 3.04 22.04 -8.26
C ARG A 523 2.48 23.39 -8.69
N PHE A 524 1.77 23.40 -9.81
CA PHE A 524 1.10 24.56 -10.39
C PHE A 524 -0.40 24.36 -10.29
N ASP A 525 -1.07 25.36 -9.76
CA ASP A 525 -2.50 25.35 -9.52
C ASP A 525 -3.12 26.54 -10.27
N GLY A 526 -4.26 26.29 -10.92
CA GLY A 526 -5.10 27.32 -11.53
C GLY A 526 -6.49 27.22 -10.94
N ARG A 527 -6.94 28.28 -10.27
CA ARG A 527 -8.27 28.35 -9.65
C ARG A 527 -9.15 29.31 -10.43
N VAL A 528 -10.38 28.89 -10.70
CA VAL A 528 -11.39 29.65 -11.41
C VAL A 528 -12.64 29.74 -10.53
N PHE A 529 -13.02 30.95 -10.16
CA PHE A 529 -14.31 31.23 -9.54
C PHE A 529 -15.24 31.87 -10.56
N ALA A 530 -16.52 31.48 -10.56
CA ALA A 530 -17.56 32.11 -11.36
C ALA A 530 -18.92 32.04 -10.67
N CYS A 531 -19.66 33.15 -10.69
CA CYS A 531 -21.09 33.17 -10.39
C CYS A 531 -21.85 32.71 -11.65
N VAL A 532 -22.56 31.58 -11.58
CA VAL A 532 -23.17 30.96 -12.77
C VAL A 532 -24.69 31.00 -12.73
N LEU A 533 -25.29 30.82 -11.55
CA LEU A 533 -26.75 30.72 -11.38
C LEU A 533 -27.37 31.91 -10.66
N ARG A 534 -26.55 32.90 -10.28
CA ARG A 534 -26.99 34.16 -9.67
C ARG A 534 -26.03 35.28 -10.01
N ASP A 535 -26.49 36.51 -9.79
CA ASP A 535 -25.63 37.68 -9.80
C ASP A 535 -24.64 37.64 -8.62
N PRO A 536 -23.42 38.17 -8.78
CA PRO A 536 -22.44 38.24 -7.70
C PRO A 536 -22.98 39.10 -6.54
N HIS A 537 -22.76 38.68 -5.28
CA HIS A 537 -23.05 39.58 -4.15
C HIS A 537 -22.07 40.76 -4.21
N LEU A 538 -22.38 41.86 -3.52
CA LEU A 538 -21.54 43.08 -3.58
C LEU A 538 -20.08 42.82 -3.13
N TRP A 539 -19.90 41.87 -2.21
CA TRP A 539 -18.57 41.45 -1.76
C TRP A 539 -17.87 40.50 -2.74
N GLU A 540 -18.49 40.08 -3.83
CA GLU A 540 -17.94 39.11 -4.79
C GLU A 540 -17.55 39.74 -6.13
N GLN A 541 -16.77 38.99 -6.90
CA GLN A 541 -16.51 39.29 -8.30
C GLN A 541 -17.29 38.31 -9.17
N GLU A 542 -17.69 38.72 -10.38
CA GLU A 542 -18.43 37.85 -11.30
C GLU A 542 -17.60 36.61 -11.73
N THR A 543 -16.33 36.84 -12.07
CA THR A 543 -15.37 35.78 -12.42
C THR A 543 -13.97 36.14 -11.95
N LEU A 544 -13.19 35.16 -11.48
CA LEU A 544 -11.81 35.35 -11.05
C LEU A 544 -10.95 34.14 -11.42
N PHE A 545 -9.77 34.39 -11.98
CA PHE A 545 -8.73 33.39 -12.17
C PHE A 545 -7.53 33.67 -11.28
N LEU A 546 -7.07 32.67 -10.53
CA LEU A 546 -5.91 32.79 -9.65
C LEU A 546 -4.91 31.65 -9.91
N PRO A 547 -3.73 31.95 -10.47
CA PRO A 547 -2.63 31.00 -10.51
C PRO A 547 -1.92 30.94 -9.16
N SER A 548 -1.47 29.75 -8.77
CA SER A 548 -0.59 29.55 -7.61
C SER A 548 0.49 28.52 -7.89
N VAL A 549 1.59 28.64 -7.14
CA VAL A 549 2.75 27.74 -7.24
C VAL A 549 3.07 27.20 -5.85
N HIS A 550 3.32 25.90 -5.78
CA HIS A 550 3.58 25.15 -4.57
C HIS A 550 4.95 24.47 -4.69
N LEU A 551 5.79 24.70 -3.69
CA LEU A 551 7.01 23.93 -3.46
C LEU A 551 6.68 22.85 -2.42
N VAL A 552 6.78 21.58 -2.80
CA VAL A 552 6.51 20.43 -1.93
C VAL A 552 7.84 19.73 -1.64
N LEU A 553 8.24 19.71 -0.37
CA LEU A 553 9.47 19.10 0.12
C LEU A 553 9.13 17.95 1.08
N ASN A 554 9.76 16.78 0.90
CA ASN A 554 9.65 15.60 1.74
C ASN A 554 11.04 15.17 2.25
N PHE A 555 11.28 15.20 3.58
CA PHE A 555 12.63 15.06 4.16
C PHE A 555 12.69 14.33 5.50
#